data_AF-N1UZL1-F1
#
_entry.id   AF-N1UZL1-F1
#
_cell.length_a   1.000
_cell.length_b   1.000
_cell.length_c   1.000
_cell.angle_alpha   90.00
_cell.angle_beta   90.00
_cell.angle_gamma   90.00
#
_symmetry.space_group_name_H-M   'P 1'
#
loop_
_entity.id
_entity.type
_entity.pdbx_description
1 polymer ?
#
loop_
_entity_poly.entity_id
_entity_poly.type
_entity_poly.pdbx_seq_one_letter_code
_entity_poly.pdbx_strand_id
1 'polypeptide(L)'
;MKKISILFVLVGLIVLSFHCKENKSDQTKGRIAFLKGEISVQRGEQKFKAIVSQEILNGDVILTGPKSVATLVFGENSTVIEVQSDSKFQVKESSDEKNFFQDKGSSWILTK
;
A
#
# COMPACT_ATOMS: atom_id res chain seq x y z
N MET A 1 14.66 -54.36 -12.43
CA MET A 1 13.63 -53.85 -11.49
C MET A 1 14.10 -52.69 -10.58
N LYS A 2 15.40 -52.30 -10.54
CA LYS A 2 15.87 -51.16 -9.71
C LYS A 2 15.65 -49.75 -10.31
N LYS A 3 15.58 -49.62 -11.64
CA LYS A 3 15.54 -48.31 -12.32
C LYS A 3 14.15 -47.64 -12.33
N ILE A 4 13.08 -48.43 -12.25
CA ILE A 4 11.69 -47.94 -12.24
C ILE A 4 11.34 -47.33 -10.88
N SER A 5 11.89 -47.87 -9.78
CA SER A 5 11.66 -47.37 -8.42
C SER A 5 12.27 -45.97 -8.19
N ILE A 6 13.39 -45.65 -8.84
CA ILE A 6 14.03 -44.33 -8.74
C ILE A 6 13.18 -43.24 -9.41
N LEU A 7 12.45 -43.59 -10.49
CA LEU A 7 11.62 -42.63 -11.23
C LEU A 7 10.42 -42.15 -10.40
N PHE A 8 9.82 -43.03 -9.59
CA PHE A 8 8.70 -42.67 -8.71
C PHE A 8 9.13 -41.80 -7.53
N VAL A 9 10.33 -42.00 -6.98
CA VAL A 9 10.87 -41.15 -5.90
C VAL A 9 11.17 -39.74 -6.41
N LEU A 10 11.70 -39.61 -7.64
CA LEU A 10 12.00 -38.32 -8.23
C LEU A 10 10.73 -37.49 -8.53
N VAL A 11 9.65 -38.15 -8.96
CA VAL A 11 8.36 -37.49 -9.22
C VAL A 11 7.67 -37.07 -7.92
N GLY A 12 7.76 -37.86 -6.85
CA GLY A 12 7.22 -37.50 -5.53
C GLY A 12 7.87 -36.25 -4.92
N LEU A 13 9.17 -36.03 -5.15
CA LEU A 13 9.89 -34.84 -4.70
C LEU A 13 9.49 -33.56 -5.45
N ILE A 14 9.09 -33.67 -6.72
CA ILE A 14 8.65 -32.53 -7.53
C ILE A 14 7.25 -32.05 -7.10
N VAL A 15 6.36 -32.95 -6.71
CA VAL A 15 4.97 -32.62 -6.32
C VAL A 15 4.90 -31.88 -4.97
N LEU A 16 5.85 -32.10 -4.06
CA LEU A 16 5.93 -31.39 -2.77
C LEU A 16 6.45 -29.93 -2.90
N SER A 17 6.90 -29.53 -4.09
CA SER A 17 7.43 -28.18 -4.35
C SER A 17 6.34 -27.15 -4.67
N PHE A 18 5.08 -27.57 -4.83
CA PHE A 18 3.94 -26.65 -4.85
C PHE A 18 3.58 -26.24 -3.42
N HIS A 19 4.53 -25.57 -2.75
CA HIS A 19 4.20 -24.70 -1.64
C HIS A 19 3.21 -23.68 -2.17
N CYS A 20 1.94 -23.84 -1.76
CA CYS A 20 0.95 -22.79 -1.84
C CYS A 20 1.57 -21.58 -1.15
N LYS A 21 2.07 -20.62 -1.94
CA LYS A 21 2.40 -19.30 -1.41
C LYS A 21 1.09 -18.75 -0.91
N GLU A 22 0.86 -18.89 0.39
CA GLU A 22 -0.14 -18.12 1.10
C GLU A 22 0.17 -16.67 0.73
N ASN A 23 -0.71 -16.07 -0.09
CA ASN A 23 -0.63 -14.67 -0.41
C ASN A 23 -0.86 -13.97 0.92
N LYS A 24 0.22 -13.67 1.65
CA LYS A 24 0.16 -12.79 2.81
C LYS A 24 -0.59 -11.57 2.31
N SER A 25 -1.78 -11.35 2.87
CA SER A 25 -2.50 -10.10 2.66
C SER A 25 -1.47 -9.00 2.84
N ASP A 26 -1.27 -8.23 1.79
CA ASP A 26 -0.22 -7.23 1.77
C ASP A 26 -0.70 -6.12 2.69
N GLN A 27 -0.44 -6.28 3.99
CA GLN A 27 -0.83 -5.35 5.06
C GLN A 27 -0.25 -3.96 4.79
N THR A 28 0.65 -3.87 3.83
CA THR A 28 1.23 -2.63 3.35
C THR A 28 0.37 -1.92 2.29
N LYS A 29 -0.62 -2.55 1.67
CA LYS A 29 -1.35 -1.87 0.59
C LYS A 29 -2.24 -0.77 1.14
N GLY A 30 -1.95 0.45 0.70
CA GLY A 30 -2.71 1.65 0.99
C GLY A 30 -3.62 2.02 -0.16
N ARG A 31 -4.78 2.62 0.13
CA ARG A 31 -5.63 3.22 -0.89
C ARG A 31 -6.27 4.50 -0.40
N ILE A 32 -6.69 5.33 -1.34
CA ILE A 32 -7.55 6.48 -1.05
C ILE A 32 -8.99 6.00 -0.83
N ALA A 33 -9.54 6.24 0.35
CA ALA A 33 -10.92 5.86 0.69
C ALA A 33 -11.93 6.99 0.44
N PHE A 34 -11.50 8.25 0.58
CA PHE A 34 -12.39 9.41 0.44
C PHE A 34 -11.62 10.64 -0.03
N LEU A 35 -12.31 11.49 -0.81
CA LEU A 35 -11.79 12.76 -1.32
C LEU A 35 -12.88 13.82 -1.29
N LYS A 36 -12.52 15.03 -0.84
CA LYS A 36 -13.33 16.24 -0.98
C LYS A 36 -12.42 17.41 -1.37
N GLY A 37 -12.78 18.13 -2.44
CA GLY A 37 -12.03 19.30 -2.92
C GLY A 37 -10.94 18.97 -3.95
N GLU A 38 -9.89 19.77 -3.97
CA GLU A 38 -8.74 19.64 -4.87
C GLU A 38 -7.64 18.82 -4.21
N ILE A 39 -7.49 17.56 -4.64
CA ILE A 39 -6.43 16.68 -4.17
C ILE A 39 -5.66 16.13 -5.37
N SER A 40 -4.34 16.12 -5.24
CA SER A 40 -3.44 15.51 -6.21
C SER A 40 -2.47 14.57 -5.52
N VAL A 41 -2.01 13.57 -6.27
CA VAL A 41 -0.89 12.73 -5.89
C VAL A 41 0.30 13.09 -6.75
N GLN A 42 1.43 13.29 -6.09
CA GLN A 42 2.71 13.46 -6.73
C GLN A 42 3.53 12.18 -6.53
N ARG A 43 4.00 11.61 -7.64
CA ARG A 43 4.83 10.41 -7.71
C ARG A 43 6.08 10.75 -8.51
N GLY A 44 7.19 10.96 -7.80
CA GLY A 44 8.40 11.53 -8.39
C GLY A 44 8.11 12.90 -9.00
N GLU A 45 8.33 13.03 -10.30
CA GLU A 45 8.08 14.26 -11.07
C GLU A 45 6.62 14.38 -11.56
N GLN A 46 5.86 13.27 -11.56
CA GLN A 46 4.50 13.27 -12.06
C GLN A 46 3.53 13.75 -10.98
N LYS A 47 2.64 14.66 -11.35
CA LYS A 47 1.54 15.12 -10.49
C LYS A 47 0.22 14.90 -11.22
N PHE A 48 -0.71 14.19 -10.59
CA PHE A 48 -2.01 13.86 -11.17
C PHE A 48 -3.12 13.98 -10.14
N LYS A 49 -4.37 14.13 -10.60
CA LYS A 49 -5.54 14.24 -9.72
C LYS A 49 -5.74 12.94 -8.96
N ALA A 50 -6.03 13.03 -7.67
CA ALA A 50 -6.33 11.86 -6.85
C ALA A 50 -7.70 11.27 -7.21
N ILE A 51 -7.80 9.95 -7.18
CA ILE A 51 -9.01 9.17 -7.46
C ILE A 51 -9.29 8.25 -6.26
N VAL A 52 -10.57 8.09 -5.90
CA VAL A 52 -10.98 7.14 -4.86
C VAL A 52 -10.62 5.71 -5.29
N SER A 53 -10.24 4.89 -4.33
CA SER A 53 -9.75 3.51 -4.48
C SER A 53 -8.42 3.38 -5.22
N GLN A 54 -7.77 4.47 -5.61
CA GLN A 54 -6.42 4.38 -6.15
C GLN A 54 -5.45 3.87 -5.08
N GLU A 55 -4.53 3.02 -5.49
CA GLU A 55 -3.45 2.51 -4.64
C GLU A 55 -2.43 3.62 -4.34
N ILE A 56 -1.96 3.65 -3.10
CA ILE A 56 -0.90 4.53 -2.62
C ILE A 56 0.40 3.74 -2.68
N LEU A 57 1.36 4.23 -3.46
CA LEU A 57 2.65 3.59 -3.64
C LEU A 57 3.72 4.26 -2.77
N ASN A 58 4.83 3.54 -2.59
CA ASN A 58 6.01 4.07 -1.91
C ASN A 58 6.50 5.37 -2.58
N GLY A 59 6.71 6.40 -1.76
CA GLY A 59 7.21 7.70 -2.20
C GLY A 59 6.12 8.67 -2.63
N ASP A 60 4.85 8.24 -2.68
CA ASP A 60 3.73 9.11 -3.01
C ASP A 60 3.60 10.27 -2.02
N VAL A 61 3.29 11.44 -2.57
CA VAL A 61 2.97 12.64 -1.81
C VAL A 61 1.53 13.05 -2.11
N ILE A 62 0.69 13.09 -1.08
CA ILE A 62 -0.66 13.61 -1.14
C ILE A 62 -0.62 15.11 -0.91
N LEU A 63 -1.17 15.86 -1.87
CA LEU A 63 -1.25 17.31 -1.84
C LEU A 63 -2.73 17.72 -1.82
N THR A 64 -3.15 18.37 -0.76
CA THR A 64 -4.52 18.89 -0.59
C THR A 64 -4.53 20.42 -0.76
N GLY A 65 -5.48 20.93 -1.51
CA GLY A 65 -5.71 22.37 -1.66
C GLY A 65 -6.57 22.96 -0.53
N PRO A 66 -7.00 24.23 -0.70
CA PRO A 66 -7.93 24.86 0.22
C PRO A 66 -9.25 24.08 0.35
N LYS A 67 -9.83 24.05 1.55
CA LYS A 67 -11.12 23.38 1.84
C LYS A 67 -11.19 21.92 1.36
N SER A 68 -10.04 21.24 1.31
CA SER A 68 -9.90 19.88 0.81
C SER A 68 -9.56 18.90 1.94
N VAL A 69 -9.98 17.64 1.79
CA VAL A 69 -9.70 16.53 2.72
C VAL A 69 -9.49 15.26 1.90
N ALA A 70 -8.51 14.44 2.30
CA ALA A 70 -8.30 13.09 1.78
C ALA A 70 -8.23 12.07 2.92
N THR A 71 -8.89 10.93 2.77
CA THR A 71 -8.76 9.81 3.70
C THR A 71 -8.01 8.67 3.02
N LEU A 72 -6.95 8.20 3.67
CA LEU A 72 -6.10 7.09 3.26
C LEU A 72 -6.35 5.93 4.21
N VAL A 73 -6.40 4.70 3.70
CA VAL A 73 -6.55 3.49 4.52
C VAL A 73 -5.46 2.49 4.14
N PHE A 74 -4.85 1.87 5.15
CA PHE A 74 -3.79 0.88 4.99
C PHE A 74 -4.12 -0.41 5.77
N GLY A 75 -3.52 -1.53 5.35
CA GLY A 75 -3.57 -2.80 6.05
C GLY A 75 -4.97 -3.26 6.39
N GLU A 76 -5.83 -3.38 5.38
CA GLU A 76 -7.26 -3.75 5.54
C GLU A 76 -8.06 -2.81 6.47
N ASN A 77 -7.73 -1.51 6.45
CA ASN A 77 -8.31 -0.47 7.31
C ASN A 77 -7.87 -0.54 8.78
N SER A 78 -6.74 -1.19 9.09
CA SER A 78 -6.10 -1.13 10.42
C SER A 78 -5.56 0.27 10.75
N THR A 79 -5.11 1.00 9.72
CA THR A 79 -4.68 2.39 9.83
C THR A 79 -5.53 3.27 8.90
N VAL A 80 -6.08 4.35 9.45
CA VAL A 80 -6.83 5.38 8.72
C VAL A 80 -6.14 6.72 8.94
N ILE A 81 -5.86 7.43 7.85
CA ILE A 81 -5.19 8.74 7.90
C ILE A 81 -6.06 9.75 7.18
N GLU A 82 -6.44 10.82 7.87
CA GLU A 82 -7.16 11.93 7.26
C GLU A 82 -6.21 13.13 7.09
N VAL A 83 -5.90 13.46 5.84
CA VAL A 83 -5.05 14.60 5.46
C VAL A 83 -5.94 15.82 5.26
N GLN A 84 -5.71 16.87 6.05
CA GLN A 84 -6.53 18.09 6.06
C GLN A 84 -6.18 19.03 4.90
N SER A 85 -6.85 20.18 4.84
CA SER A 85 -6.62 21.20 3.80
C SER A 85 -5.19 21.74 3.80
N ASP A 86 -4.77 22.27 2.65
CA ASP A 86 -3.49 22.97 2.46
C ASP A 86 -2.25 22.18 2.93
N SER A 87 -2.31 20.86 2.79
CA SER A 87 -1.34 19.93 3.36
C SER A 87 -0.49 19.24 2.30
N LYS A 88 0.72 18.86 2.72
CA LYS A 88 1.64 18.00 1.99
C LYS A 88 2.00 16.83 2.90
N PHE A 89 1.53 15.65 2.53
CA PHE A 89 1.67 14.43 3.31
C PHE A 89 2.35 13.35 2.48
N GLN A 90 3.48 12.83 2.93
CA GLN A 90 4.26 11.84 2.20
C GLN A 90 4.17 10.46 2.86
N VAL A 91 4.04 9.44 2.02
CA VAL A 91 4.09 8.03 2.41
C VAL A 91 5.41 7.46 1.92
N LYS A 92 6.20 6.90 2.83
CA LYS A 92 7.37 6.08 2.49
C LYS A 92 7.24 4.71 3.10
N GLU A 93 7.64 3.73 2.33
CA GLU A 93 7.67 2.35 2.72
C GLU A 93 9.11 1.85 2.72
N SER A 94 9.47 1.21 3.83
CA SER A 94 10.72 0.46 4.01
C SER A 94 10.40 -1.03 4.08
N SER A 95 11.41 -1.90 4.10
CA SER A 95 11.21 -3.37 4.10
C SER A 95 10.28 -3.87 5.20
N ASP A 96 10.24 -3.18 6.35
CA ASP A 96 9.57 -3.66 7.55
C ASP A 96 8.56 -2.65 8.13
N GLU A 97 8.57 -1.40 7.66
CA GLU A 97 7.76 -0.33 8.25
C GLU A 97 7.25 0.69 7.22
N LYS A 98 6.05 1.21 7.48
CA LYS A 98 5.54 2.41 6.82
C LYS A 98 5.79 3.64 7.65
N ASN A 99 6.32 4.65 6.99
CA ASN A 99 6.62 5.93 7.55
C ASN A 99 5.76 6.99 6.88
N PHE A 100 5.16 7.83 7.73
CA PHE A 100 4.29 8.92 7.33
C PHE A 100 4.94 10.25 7.68
N PHE A 101 5.04 11.16 6.73
CA PHE A 101 5.68 12.46 6.92
C PHE A 101 4.68 13.59 6.64
N GLN A 102 4.51 14.48 7.61
CA GLN A 102 3.72 15.70 7.46
C GLN A 102 4.65 16.88 7.18
N ASP A 103 4.86 17.20 5.89
CA ASP A 103 5.75 18.30 5.51
C ASP A 103 5.10 19.68 5.69
N LYS A 104 3.77 19.75 5.54
CA LYS A 104 2.98 20.98 5.67
C LYS A 104 1.54 20.66 6.05
N GLY A 105 0.92 21.47 6.91
CA GLY A 105 -0.49 21.33 7.26
C GLY A 105 -0.71 20.30 8.37
N SER A 106 -1.79 19.53 8.32
CA SER A 106 -2.13 18.58 9.39
C SER A 106 -2.77 17.29 8.88
N SER A 107 -2.62 16.25 9.69
CA SER A 107 -3.27 14.95 9.49
C SER A 107 -3.70 14.34 10.81
N TRP A 108 -4.77 13.54 10.77
CA TRP A 108 -5.19 12.69 11.89
C TRP A 108 -4.89 11.24 11.57
N ILE A 109 -4.30 10.50 12.50
CA ILE A 109 -4.01 9.08 12.34
C ILE A 109 -4.82 8.31 13.39
N LEU A 110 -5.60 7.36 12.91
CA LEU A 110 -6.28 6.37 13.72
C LEU A 110 -5.69 5.00 13.40
N THR A 111 -5.10 4.36 14.40
CA THR A 111 -4.56 2.99 14.29
C THR A 111 -5.22 2.11 15.35
N LYS A 112 -5.45 0.84 15.01
CA LYS A 112 -5.90 -0.20 15.95
C LYS A 112 -4.75 -1.09 16.39
#